data_AF-A0A7W1FSZ2-F1
#
_entry.id   AF-A0A7W1FSZ2-F1
#
_cell.length_a   1.000
_cell.length_b   1.000
_cell.length_c   1.000
_cell.angle_alpha   90.00
_cell.angle_beta   90.00
_cell.angle_gamma   90.00
#
_symmetry.space_group_name_H-M   'P 1'
#
loop_
_entity.id
_entity.type
_entity.pdbx_description
1 polymer ?
#
loop_
_entity_poly.entity_id
_entity_poly.type
_entity_poly.pdbx_seq_one_letter_code
_entity_poly.pdbx_strand_id
1 'polypeptide(L)'
;MQEIASGRRAVARPGLDATAFPYESEARYRLLETVRQYGREKLEESGEEPDVRRHHADFFLELAEQVEPLINGKDRGFWLERLDAEHDNFRAALAWTREEAQVEMGLRLAGALSWFWYHREYWSEWRRWLDGALAIRERAGG
;
A
#
# COMPACT_ATOMS: atom_id res chain seq x y z
N MET A 1 -33.98 34.94 0.13
CA MET A 1 -34.79 33.77 0.54
C MET A 1 -33.92 32.54 0.32
N GLN A 2 -32.86 32.26 1.09
CA GLN A 2 -32.64 32.15 2.54
C GLN A 2 -32.43 30.67 2.91
N GLU A 3 -31.20 30.41 3.40
CA GLU A 3 -30.73 29.37 4.36
C GLU A 3 -31.16 27.90 4.15
N ILE A 4 -30.31 26.89 4.32
CA ILE A 4 -29.51 26.60 5.54
C ILE A 4 -28.31 25.71 5.17
N ALA A 5 -27.12 26.32 5.17
CA ALA A 5 -25.84 25.64 5.26
C ALA A 5 -25.63 25.21 6.72
N SER A 6 -25.72 23.90 6.99
CA SER A 6 -25.40 23.35 8.31
C SER A 6 -23.88 23.21 8.45
N GLY A 7 -23.27 24.28 8.99
CA GLY A 7 -21.88 24.28 9.39
C GLY A 7 -21.66 23.37 10.60
N ARG A 8 -20.81 22.35 10.43
CA ARG A 8 -20.13 21.74 11.57
C ARG A 8 -18.70 22.28 11.64
N ARG A 9 -18.54 23.13 12.65
CA ARG A 9 -17.34 23.84 13.08
C ARG A 9 -16.21 22.83 13.35
N ALA A 10 -15.22 22.78 12.47
CA ALA A 10 -13.97 22.07 12.74
C ALA A 10 -13.22 22.82 13.85
N VAL A 11 -13.11 22.19 15.02
CA VAL A 11 -12.26 22.68 16.10
C VAL A 11 -10.81 22.38 15.70
N ALA A 12 -10.10 23.40 15.23
CA ALA A 12 -8.66 23.32 15.04
C ALA A 12 -7.98 23.09 16.40
N ARG A 13 -7.25 21.98 16.56
CA ARG A 13 -6.35 21.76 17.70
C ARG A 13 -4.94 22.23 17.29
N PRO A 14 -4.27 23.07 18.09
CA PRO A 14 -2.92 23.52 17.78
C PRO A 14 -1.88 22.56 18.35
N GLY A 15 -0.85 22.28 17.53
CA GLY A 15 0.44 21.76 17.99
C GLY A 15 0.69 20.29 17.69
N LEU A 16 1.02 19.96 16.44
CA LEU A 16 2.08 19.02 16.06
C LEU A 16 2.69 19.53 14.74
N ASP A 17 3.99 19.36 14.61
CA ASP A 17 4.91 19.97 13.66
C ASP A 17 4.78 19.52 12.19
N ALA A 18 5.21 20.43 11.31
CA ALA A 18 4.93 20.47 9.87
C ALA A 18 5.83 19.57 8.99
N THR A 19 6.07 18.31 9.38
CA THR A 19 6.71 17.30 8.50
C THR A 19 5.91 16.01 8.32
N ALA A 20 4.71 15.90 8.89
CA ALA A 20 3.80 14.79 8.67
C ALA A 20 2.70 15.21 7.67
N PHE A 21 2.64 14.52 6.54
CA PHE A 21 1.73 14.75 5.41
C PHE A 21 0.32 15.23 5.81
N PRO A 22 -0.02 16.52 5.58
CA PRO A 22 -1.36 17.00 5.79
C PRO A 22 -2.19 16.67 4.54
N TYR A 23 -3.32 15.96 4.66
CA TYR A 23 -4.26 15.99 3.53
C TYR A 23 -5.75 15.78 3.86
N GLU A 24 -6.53 16.78 3.46
CA GLU A 24 -8.00 16.82 3.34
C GLU A 24 -8.50 16.01 2.11
N SER A 25 -8.78 14.71 2.21
CA SER A 25 -9.33 13.88 1.10
C SER A 25 -8.68 14.07 -0.29
N GLU A 26 -7.52 13.43 -0.50
CA GLU A 26 -6.74 13.56 -1.75
C GLU A 26 -7.54 13.04 -2.91
N ALA A 27 -7.78 13.90 -3.91
CA ALA A 27 -8.52 13.53 -5.11
C ALA A 27 -7.80 12.33 -5.73
N ARG A 28 -8.40 11.14 -5.60
CA ARG A 28 -7.83 9.91 -6.13
C ARG A 28 -8.05 9.88 -7.63
N TYR A 29 -6.97 10.07 -8.37
CA TYR A 29 -6.97 9.93 -9.81
C TYR A 29 -6.84 8.44 -10.16
N ARG A 30 -7.82 7.89 -10.87
CA ARG A 30 -7.69 6.60 -11.54
C ARG A 30 -7.36 6.85 -12.99
N LEU A 31 -6.27 6.27 -13.46
CA LEU A 31 -5.95 6.25 -14.89
C LEU A 31 -7.04 5.46 -15.64
N LEU A 32 -7.53 6.07 -16.72
CA LEU A 32 -8.38 5.39 -17.69
C LEU A 32 -7.62 4.16 -18.24
N GLU A 33 -8.36 3.09 -18.52
CA GLU A 33 -7.77 1.82 -18.97
C GLU A 33 -6.85 1.99 -20.18
N THR A 34 -7.24 2.82 -21.14
CA THR A 34 -6.44 3.12 -22.33
C THR A 34 -5.11 3.80 -22.01
N VAL A 35 -5.07 4.69 -21.01
CA VAL A 35 -3.83 5.35 -20.60
C VAL A 35 -2.95 4.38 -19.81
N ARG A 36 -3.56 3.47 -19.04
CA ARG A 36 -2.85 2.38 -18.37
C ARG A 36 -2.20 1.43 -19.37
N GLN A 37 -2.92 1.04 -20.41
CA GLN A 37 -2.40 0.18 -21.48
C GLN A 37 -1.25 0.88 -22.22
N TYR A 38 -1.44 2.13 -22.64
CA TYR A 38 -0.39 2.91 -23.30
C TYR A 38 0.85 3.10 -22.42
N GLY A 39 0.64 3.37 -21.12
CA GLY A 39 1.75 3.49 -20.17
C GLY A 39 2.53 2.18 -20.01
N ARG A 40 1.85 1.03 -20.00
CA ARG A 40 2.50 -0.28 -19.97
C ARG A 40 3.26 -0.56 -21.25
N GLU A 41 2.66 -0.35 -22.42
CA GLU A 41 3.32 -0.51 -23.72
C GLU A 41 4.58 0.37 -23.83
N LYS A 42 4.51 1.62 -23.37
CA LYS A 42 5.68 2.52 -23.36
C LYS A 42 6.76 2.11 -22.37
N LEU A 43 6.38 1.53 -21.23
CA LEU A 43 7.32 1.04 -20.23
C LEU A 43 8.03 -0.25 -20.69
N GLU A 44 7.32 -1.12 -21.41
CA GLU A 44 7.88 -2.29 -22.07
C GLU A 44 8.85 -1.86 -23.19
N GLU A 45 8.47 -0.87 -24.01
CA GLU A 45 9.32 -0.32 -25.07
C GLU A 45 10.60 0.38 -24.56
N SER A 46 10.55 1.00 -23.37
CA SER A 46 11.72 1.67 -22.80
C SER A 46 12.70 0.71 -22.13
N GLY A 47 12.27 -0.51 -21.81
CA GLY A 47 13.07 -1.48 -21.05
C GLY A 47 13.25 -1.11 -19.57
N GLU A 48 12.59 -0.06 -19.09
CA GLU A 48 12.67 0.42 -17.70
C GLU A 48 11.68 -0.30 -16.77
N GLU A 49 10.87 -1.22 -17.32
CA GLU A 49 9.88 -1.99 -16.56
C GLU A 49 10.45 -2.63 -15.28
N PRO A 50 11.62 -3.29 -15.29
CA PRO A 50 12.17 -3.90 -14.07
C PRO A 50 12.50 -2.85 -12.99
N ASP A 51 13.03 -1.69 -13.39
CA ASP A 51 13.37 -0.61 -12.47
C ASP A 51 12.11 0.03 -11.88
N VAL A 52 11.09 0.27 -12.70
CA VAL A 52 9.81 0.84 -12.22
C VAL A 52 9.10 -0.10 -11.26
N ARG A 53 9.07 -1.41 -11.56
CA ARG A 53 8.49 -2.40 -10.64
C ARG A 53 9.26 -2.50 -9.32
N ARG A 54 10.59 -2.38 -9.35
CA ARG A 54 11.41 -2.30 -8.13
C ARG A 54 11.06 -1.06 -7.30
N HIS A 55 11.05 0.13 -7.91
CA HIS A 55 10.71 1.37 -7.19
C HIS A 55 9.28 1.33 -6.62
N HIS A 56 8.34 0.73 -7.34
CA HIS A 56 6.98 0.49 -6.81
C HIS A 56 7.04 -0.39 -5.57
N ALA A 57 7.75 -1.51 -5.60
CA ALA A 57 7.88 -2.40 -4.45
C ALA A 57 8.56 -1.72 -3.25
N ASP A 58 9.63 -0.94 -3.47
CA ASP A 58 10.32 -0.18 -2.43
C ASP A 58 9.39 0.85 -1.77
N PHE A 59 8.67 1.63 -2.58
CA PHE A 59 7.73 2.63 -2.08
C PHE A 59 6.63 2.01 -1.22
N PHE A 60 6.03 0.90 -1.68
CA PHE A 60 4.96 0.25 -0.94
C PHE A 60 5.48 -0.49 0.31
N LEU A 61 6.74 -0.95 0.32
CA LEU A 61 7.38 -1.44 1.54
C LEU A 61 7.52 -0.33 2.57
N GLU A 62 8.10 0.81 2.18
CA GLU A 62 8.28 1.95 3.08
C GLU A 62 6.95 2.44 3.65
N LEU A 63 5.91 2.53 2.81
CA LEU A 63 4.57 2.89 3.26
C LEU A 63 4.02 1.87 4.27
N ALA A 64 4.15 0.58 4.01
CA ALA A 64 3.65 -0.46 4.91
C ALA A 64 4.37 -0.40 6.27
N GLU A 65 5.69 -0.23 6.29
CA GLU A 65 6.49 -0.15 7.51
C GLU A 65 6.21 1.11 8.32
N GLN A 66 5.94 2.25 7.67
CA GLN A 66 5.55 3.48 8.36
C GLN A 66 4.17 3.35 9.02
N VAL A 67 3.26 2.61 8.42
CA VAL A 67 1.88 2.48 8.88
C VAL A 67 1.70 1.39 9.94
N GLU A 68 2.54 0.35 9.93
CA GLU A 68 2.52 -0.78 10.88
C GLU A 68 2.37 -0.35 12.35
N PRO A 69 3.15 0.60 12.91
CA PRO A 69 2.98 1.03 14.30
C PRO A 69 1.74 1.91 14.51
N LEU A 70 1.27 2.59 13.46
CA LEU A 70 0.15 3.53 13.54
C LEU A 70 -1.22 2.84 13.48
N ILE A 71 -1.28 1.64 12.90
CA ILE A 71 -2.51 0.86 12.74
C ILE A 71 -3.10 0.40 14.08
N ASN A 72 -2.26 0.32 15.11
CA ASN A 72 -2.68 -0.03 16.47
C ASN A 72 -2.99 1.21 17.34
N GLY A 73 -2.72 2.41 16.82
CA GLY A 73 -2.87 3.68 17.49
C GLY A 73 -4.26 4.30 17.38
N LYS A 74 -4.31 5.61 17.65
CA LYS A 74 -5.54 6.42 17.66
C LYS A 74 -6.10 6.66 16.25
N ASP A 75 -5.24 6.61 15.23
CA ASP A 75 -5.59 6.87 13.83
C ASP A 75 -5.83 5.57 13.03
N ARG A 76 -6.06 4.45 13.73
CA ARG A 76 -6.29 3.12 13.13
C ARG A 76 -7.30 3.13 11.98
N GLY A 77 -8.46 3.77 12.16
CA GLY A 77 -9.51 3.77 11.13
C GLY A 77 -9.06 4.41 9.82
N PHE A 78 -8.33 5.52 9.93
CA PHE A 78 -7.77 6.24 8.78
C PHE A 78 -6.74 5.38 8.03
N TRP A 79 -5.80 4.76 8.77
CA TRP A 79 -4.78 3.92 8.16
C TRP A 79 -5.34 2.64 7.55
N LEU A 80 -6.35 2.02 8.17
CA LEU A 80 -7.05 0.88 7.58
C LEU A 80 -7.74 1.23 6.27
N GLU A 81 -8.43 2.37 6.18
CA GLU A 81 -9.07 2.82 4.95
C GLU A 81 -8.05 3.16 3.86
N ARG A 82 -6.92 3.78 4.24
CA ARG A 82 -5.84 4.10 3.31
C ARG A 82 -5.20 2.83 2.74
N LEU A 83 -4.85 1.86 3.58
CA LEU A 83 -4.24 0.60 3.13
C LEU A 83 -5.20 -0.22 2.26
N ASP A 84 -6.50 -0.18 2.55
CA ASP A 84 -7.53 -0.85 1.75
C ASP A 84 -7.62 -0.29 0.34
N ALA A 85 -7.52 1.04 0.21
CA ALA A 85 -7.51 1.69 -1.09
C ALA A 85 -6.22 1.44 -1.89
N GLU A 86 -5.12 1.06 -1.23
CA GLU A 86 -3.85 0.68 -1.84
C GLU A 86 -3.67 -0.85 -1.95
N HIS A 87 -4.69 -1.66 -1.62
CA HIS A 87 -4.56 -3.11 -1.51
C HIS A 87 -4.07 -3.78 -2.81
N ASP A 88 -4.57 -3.34 -3.97
CA ASP A 88 -4.12 -3.86 -5.26
C ASP A 88 -2.65 -3.50 -5.56
N ASN A 89 -2.17 -2.35 -5.08
CA ASN A 89 -0.78 -1.94 -5.22
C ASN A 89 0.15 -2.78 -4.33
N PHE A 90 -0.28 -3.12 -3.11
CA PHE A 90 0.43 -4.06 -2.25
C PHE A 90 0.49 -5.47 -2.84
N ARG A 91 -0.59 -5.94 -3.48
CA ARG A 91 -0.58 -7.22 -4.20
C ARG A 91 0.38 -7.22 -5.37
N ALA A 92 0.45 -6.12 -6.13
CA ALA A 92 1.40 -5.96 -7.22
C ALA A 92 2.85 -5.99 -6.72
N ALA A 93 3.15 -5.32 -5.60
CA ALA A 93 4.47 -5.37 -4.97
C ALA A 93 4.82 -6.79 -4.48
N LEU A 94 3.91 -7.48 -3.80
CA LEU A 94 4.11 -8.88 -3.37
C LEU A 94 4.32 -9.83 -4.54
N ALA A 95 3.54 -9.69 -5.62
CA ALA A 95 3.71 -10.49 -6.83
C ALA A 95 5.10 -10.29 -7.45
N TRP A 96 5.55 -9.04 -7.56
CA TRP A 96 6.89 -8.72 -8.06
C TRP A 96 8.00 -9.32 -7.18
N THR A 97 7.90 -9.22 -5.84
CA THR A 97 8.92 -9.83 -4.96
C THR A 97 9.01 -11.34 -5.13
N ARG A 98 7.89 -12.00 -5.48
CA ARG A 98 7.84 -13.43 -5.78
C ARG A 98 8.46 -13.76 -7.13
N GLU A 99 8.19 -12.94 -8.15
CA GLU A 99 8.73 -13.09 -9.51
C GLU A 99 10.26 -12.93 -9.52
N GLU A 100 10.78 -11.91 -8.84
CA GLU A 100 12.21 -11.58 -8.78
C GLU A 100 12.98 -12.27 -7.64
N ALA A 101 12.33 -13.23 -6.96
CA ALA A 101 12.89 -13.95 -5.80
C ALA A 101 13.45 -13.04 -4.68
N GLN A 102 12.86 -11.84 -4.49
CA GLN A 102 13.20 -10.90 -3.42
C GLN A 102 12.57 -11.33 -2.09
N VAL A 103 13.03 -12.47 -1.57
CA VAL A 103 12.41 -13.15 -0.42
C VAL A 103 12.35 -12.28 0.83
N GLU A 104 13.43 -11.57 1.16
CA GLU A 104 13.49 -10.71 2.35
C GLU A 104 12.48 -9.56 2.27
N MET A 105 12.43 -8.89 1.13
CA MET A 105 11.47 -7.81 0.88
C MET A 105 10.03 -8.31 0.98
N GLY A 106 9.72 -9.44 0.34
CA GLY A 106 8.39 -10.05 0.40
C GLY A 106 7.99 -10.41 1.84
N LEU A 107 8.91 -10.90 2.66
CA LEU A 107 8.66 -11.18 4.08
C LEU A 107 8.43 -9.92 4.90
N ARG A 108 9.22 -8.85 4.68
CA ARG A 108 9.02 -7.55 5.36
C ARG A 108 7.66 -6.95 5.00
N LEU A 109 7.32 -6.95 3.73
CA LEU A 109 6.03 -6.44 3.23
C LEU A 109 4.85 -7.24 3.80
N ALA A 110 4.93 -8.58 3.79
CA ALA A 110 3.90 -9.45 4.37
C ALA A 110 3.81 -9.33 5.90
N GLY A 111 4.92 -9.07 6.58
CA GLY A 111 4.97 -8.81 8.01
C GLY A 111 4.30 -7.48 8.37
N ALA A 112 4.65 -6.40 7.68
CA ALA A 112 4.09 -5.07 7.92
C ALA A 112 2.56 -5.01 7.67
N LEU A 113 2.06 -5.79 6.70
CA LEU A 113 0.63 -5.86 6.38
C LEU A 113 -0.16 -6.85 7.26
N SER A 114 0.50 -7.60 8.16
CA SER A 114 -0.16 -8.63 8.99
C SER A 114 -1.32 -8.08 9.84
N TRP A 115 -1.12 -6.93 10.49
CA TRP A 115 -2.16 -6.27 11.29
C TRP A 115 -3.31 -5.72 10.44
N PHE A 116 -3.02 -5.25 9.23
CA PHE A 116 -4.05 -4.80 8.29
C PHE A 116 -4.96 -5.97 7.90
N TRP A 117 -4.38 -7.09 7.49
CA TRP A 117 -5.15 -8.28 7.11
C TRP A 117 -5.90 -8.92 8.29
N TYR A 118 -5.34 -8.84 9.50
CA TYR A 118 -6.02 -9.24 10.73
C TYR A 118 -7.30 -8.42 10.98
N HIS A 119 -7.24 -7.10 10.77
CA HIS A 119 -8.37 -6.20 11.01
C HIS A 119 -9.43 -6.18 9.90
N ARG A 120 -9.08 -6.54 8.67
CA ARG A 120 -10.00 -6.52 7.50
C ARG A 120 -10.56 -7.91 7.12
N GLU A 121 -10.30 -8.95 7.92
CA GLU A 121 -10.74 -10.34 7.67
C GLU A 121 -10.21 -10.98 6.36
N TYR A 122 -9.16 -10.42 5.74
CA TYR A 122 -8.49 -11.00 4.56
C TYR A 122 -7.57 -12.20 4.89
N TRP A 123 -7.92 -12.97 5.92
CA TRP A 123 -7.07 -14.01 6.52
C TRP A 123 -6.62 -15.08 5.52
N SER A 124 -7.51 -15.49 4.60
CA SER A 124 -7.19 -16.51 3.60
C SER A 124 -6.13 -16.04 2.59
N GLU A 125 -6.05 -14.73 2.34
CA GLU A 125 -5.12 -14.14 1.39
C GLU A 125 -3.74 -13.97 1.99
N TRP A 126 -3.66 -13.47 3.23
CA TRP A 126 -2.41 -13.41 3.99
C TRP A 126 -1.70 -14.75 4.04
N ARG A 127 -2.45 -15.82 4.34
CA ARG A 127 -1.91 -17.17 4.44
C ARG A 127 -1.32 -17.67 3.12
N ARG A 128 -1.98 -17.39 2.00
CA ARG A 128 -1.47 -17.74 0.65
C ARG A 128 -0.15 -17.05 0.33
N TRP A 129 0.00 -15.78 0.72
CA TRP A 129 1.24 -15.04 0.48
C TRP A 129 2.40 -15.52 1.34
N LEU A 130 2.15 -15.80 2.63
CA LEU A 130 3.17 -16.35 3.53
C LEU A 130 3.59 -17.77 3.13
N ASP A 131 2.64 -18.65 2.83
CA ASP A 131 2.94 -20.01 2.37
C ASP A 131 3.78 -19.98 1.07
N GLY A 132 3.48 -19.04 0.17
CA GLY A 132 4.24 -18.82 -1.06
C GLY A 132 5.67 -18.33 -0.81
N ALA A 133 5.86 -17.35 0.09
CA ALA A 133 7.18 -16.81 0.42
C ALA A 133 8.08 -17.83 1.14
N LEU A 134 7.50 -18.62 2.06
CA LEU A 134 8.22 -19.67 2.77
C LEU A 134 8.66 -20.80 1.85
N ALA A 135 7.81 -21.22 0.91
CA ALA A 135 8.15 -22.25 -0.07
C ALA A 135 9.29 -21.83 -1.02
N ILE A 136 9.46 -20.53 -1.28
CA ILE A 136 10.60 -20.02 -2.05
C ILE A 136 11.87 -20.06 -1.21
N ARG A 137 11.81 -19.66 0.07
CA ARG A 137 12.96 -19.71 0.99
C ARG A 137 13.48 -21.13 1.18
N GLU A 138 12.60 -22.12 1.30
CA GLU A 138 12.98 -23.53 1.44
C GLU A 138 13.68 -24.10 0.19
N ARG A 139 13.30 -23.61 -1.01
CA ARG A 139 13.95 -24.00 -2.27
C ARG A 139 15.29 -23.31 -2.50
N ALA A 140 15.51 -22.14 -1.91
CA ALA A 140 16.78 -21.41 -1.98
C ALA A 140 17.79 -21.86 -0.90
N GLY A 141 17.35 -22.62 0.11
CA GLY A 141 18.15 -23.09 1.24
C GLY A 141 18.54 -24.57 1.20
N GLY A 142 18.30 -25.28 0.08
CA GLY A 142 18.72 -26.68 -0.15
C GLY A 142 19.62 -26.78 -1.37
#